data_AF-A0A1C6AHF1-F1
#
_entry.id   AF-A0A1C6AHF1-F1
#
_cell.length_a   1.000
_cell.length_b   1.000
_cell.length_c   1.000
_cell.angle_alpha   90.00
_cell.angle_beta   90.00
_cell.angle_gamma   90.00
#
_symmetry.space_group_name_H-M   'P 1'
#
loop_
_entity.id
_entity.type
_entity.pdbx_description
1 polymer ?
#
loop_
_entity_poly.entity_id
_entity_poly.type
_entity_poly.pdbx_seq_one_letter_code
_entity_poly.pdbx_strand_id
1 'polypeptide(L)'
;METIKSKYFPRAVAVALALALLTAGCAGPETVPDAEMSPSQIAAQEAERAQAEKERLSMQKAAAEELEGYRWPRESVWKTIMGEEMEFILYHGNGWTIHVPAAWEETNAGTWDAPSHCASFSVSKQFLGVNNPKWYRAQQGAWKYETNYEPPFDYYYDDDGGYTPPAGSADYIYFFAPDGENQSYEFTLQTVVGETSEEEKCLQEAMLLSFRLDESSHVLNAEAYTSGRTEWDAAVAGLMADTQQLWFSWYHDGTYIEPDGKGDPDYVSYVMALEDYCPEAFTETFFGEKPEGAETLEGDPITLCLPEMGIWLYFYNNSPWVHIYHAGEEYWARFCHKDDPDKLIFDTVHAWLEAESMWATSPAEASESGA
;
A
#
# COMPACT_ATOMS: atom_id res chain seq x y z
N MET A 1 -5.42 -74.27 -3.17
CA MET A 1 -6.87 -74.07 -3.30
C MET A 1 -7.07 -72.59 -3.57
N GLU A 2 -7.10 -72.10 -4.82
CA GLU A 2 -8.12 -72.37 -5.87
C GLU A 2 -9.54 -72.36 -5.25
N THR A 3 -10.53 -71.57 -5.69
CA THR A 3 -10.82 -71.08 -7.04
C THR A 3 -11.88 -69.95 -7.05
N ILE A 4 -11.60 -68.89 -7.80
CA ILE A 4 -12.39 -68.09 -8.77
C ILE A 4 -13.93 -68.25 -8.85
N LYS A 5 -14.63 -67.09 -8.82
CA LYS A 5 -15.78 -66.56 -9.62
C LYS A 5 -16.69 -65.78 -8.67
N SER A 6 -17.10 -64.53 -8.90
CA SER A 6 -17.69 -63.95 -10.10
C SER A 6 -17.65 -62.42 -10.04
N LYS A 7 -17.14 -61.79 -11.12
CA LYS A 7 -17.45 -60.40 -11.48
C LYS A 7 -18.96 -60.29 -11.80
N TYR A 8 -19.48 -59.07 -11.72
CA TYR A 8 -20.87 -58.65 -11.97
C TYR A 8 -21.84 -58.86 -10.80
N PHE A 9 -21.93 -57.85 -9.93
CA PHE A 9 -23.14 -57.28 -9.29
C PHE A 9 -22.65 -56.45 -8.09
N PRO A 10 -22.51 -55.11 -8.25
CA PRO A 10 -23.59 -54.23 -7.81
C PRO A 10 -23.70 -52.95 -8.67
N ARG A 11 -23.73 -53.07 -10.00
CA ARG A 11 -24.05 -51.94 -10.90
C ARG A 11 -25.52 -51.88 -11.32
N ALA A 12 -26.32 -52.91 -11.03
CA ALA A 12 -27.74 -52.97 -11.42
C ALA A 12 -28.71 -52.47 -10.32
N VAL A 13 -28.29 -52.41 -9.05
CA VAL A 13 -29.15 -51.93 -7.95
C VAL A 13 -29.06 -50.41 -7.78
N ALA A 14 -27.89 -49.82 -8.06
CA ALA A 14 -27.71 -48.36 -7.99
C ALA A 14 -28.40 -47.60 -9.14
N VAL A 15 -28.50 -48.20 -10.33
CA VAL A 15 -29.17 -47.57 -11.49
C VAL A 15 -30.70 -47.61 -11.35
N ALA A 16 -31.25 -48.62 -10.67
CA ALA A 16 -32.69 -48.70 -10.39
C ALA A 16 -33.15 -47.73 -9.30
N LEU A 17 -32.30 -47.44 -8.29
CA LEU A 17 -32.60 -46.39 -7.30
C LEU A 17 -32.49 -44.98 -7.91
N ALA A 18 -31.59 -44.77 -8.86
CA ALA A 18 -31.43 -43.50 -9.57
C ALA A 18 -32.62 -43.17 -10.49
N LEU A 19 -33.26 -44.16 -11.13
CA LEU A 19 -34.43 -43.92 -11.98
C LEU A 19 -35.76 -43.74 -11.21
N ALA A 20 -35.88 -44.33 -10.01
CA ALA A 20 -37.09 -44.14 -9.18
C ALA A 20 -37.12 -42.77 -8.49
N LEU A 21 -35.96 -42.18 -8.17
CA LEU A 21 -35.86 -40.85 -7.57
C LEU A 21 -35.95 -39.70 -8.62
N LEU A 22 -35.84 -40.02 -9.91
CA LEU A 22 -36.01 -39.04 -11.01
C LEU A 22 -37.46 -38.90 -11.51
N THR A 23 -38.43 -39.64 -10.96
CA THR A 23 -39.85 -39.57 -11.41
C THR A 23 -40.87 -39.37 -10.29
N ALA A 24 -40.44 -39.29 -9.04
CA ALA A 24 -41.31 -39.07 -7.88
C ALA A 24 -40.81 -37.90 -7.03
N GLY A 25 -40.86 -36.70 -7.61
CA GLY A 25 -40.50 -35.45 -6.94
C GLY A 25 -41.02 -34.21 -7.66
N CYS A 26 -42.06 -34.34 -8.48
CA CYS A 26 -42.76 -33.20 -9.09
C CYS A 26 -43.86 -32.73 -8.14
N ALA A 27 -43.47 -32.01 -7.09
CA ALA A 27 -44.34 -31.11 -6.34
C ALA A 27 -43.45 -30.06 -5.66
N GLY A 28 -42.71 -29.30 -6.49
CA GLY A 28 -42.19 -28.02 -6.05
C GLY A 28 -43.35 -27.03 -5.88
N PRO A 29 -43.22 -25.99 -5.04
CA PRO A 29 -44.16 -24.89 -5.05
C PRO A 29 -44.28 -24.39 -6.49
N GLU A 30 -45.50 -24.08 -6.93
CA GLU A 30 -45.74 -23.45 -8.23
C GLU A 30 -44.70 -22.33 -8.42
N THR A 31 -43.75 -22.53 -9.32
CA THR A 31 -42.99 -21.45 -9.89
C THR A 31 -44.02 -20.59 -10.61
N VAL A 32 -44.45 -19.54 -9.94
CA VAL A 32 -45.05 -18.38 -10.57
C VAL A 32 -44.13 -18.07 -11.75
N PRO A 33 -44.62 -17.99 -13.00
CA PRO A 33 -43.78 -17.56 -14.10
C PRO A 33 -43.18 -16.23 -13.68
N ASP A 34 -41.86 -16.04 -13.82
CA ASP A 34 -41.25 -14.72 -13.67
C ASP A 34 -42.12 -13.75 -14.43
N ALA A 35 -42.88 -12.94 -13.69
CA ALA A 35 -43.82 -12.03 -14.29
C ALA A 35 -42.94 -11.05 -15.04
N GLU A 36 -42.98 -11.07 -16.38
CA GLU A 36 -42.31 -10.07 -17.20
C GLU A 36 -42.60 -8.71 -16.58
N MET A 37 -41.54 -8.05 -16.12
CA MET A 37 -41.68 -6.78 -15.42
C MET A 37 -42.47 -5.84 -16.31
N SER A 38 -43.53 -5.26 -15.77
CA SER A 38 -44.32 -4.29 -16.52
C SER A 38 -43.41 -3.12 -16.95
N PRO A 39 -43.69 -2.46 -18.08
CA PRO A 39 -42.92 -1.29 -18.52
C PRO A 39 -42.79 -0.21 -17.44
N SER A 40 -43.78 -0.08 -16.54
CA SER A 40 -43.73 0.79 -15.36
C SER A 40 -42.73 0.34 -14.28
N GLN A 41 -42.57 -0.97 -14.08
CA GLN A 41 -41.57 -1.51 -13.15
C GLN A 41 -40.15 -1.41 -13.72
N ILE A 42 -39.98 -1.64 -15.02
CA ILE A 42 -38.70 -1.43 -15.71
C ILE A 42 -38.28 0.04 -15.61
N ALA A 43 -39.18 0.97 -15.94
CA ALA A 43 -38.90 2.40 -15.83
C ALA A 43 -38.60 2.87 -14.39
N ALA A 44 -39.25 2.27 -13.39
CA ALA A 44 -38.96 2.54 -11.99
C ALA A 44 -37.56 2.04 -11.58
N GLN A 45 -37.20 0.82 -11.97
CA GLN A 45 -35.88 0.25 -11.69
C GLN A 45 -34.75 1.01 -12.41
N GLU A 46 -34.98 1.42 -13.67
CA GLU A 46 -34.03 2.26 -14.40
C GLU A 46 -33.86 3.64 -13.75
N ALA A 47 -34.93 4.23 -13.24
CA ALA A 47 -34.86 5.49 -12.50
C ALA A 47 -34.12 5.34 -11.17
N GLU A 48 -34.34 4.25 -10.43
CA GLU A 48 -33.60 3.93 -9.20
C GLU A 48 -32.11 3.72 -9.49
N ARG A 49 -31.76 2.96 -10.53
CA ARG A 49 -30.37 2.75 -10.95
C ARG A 49 -29.69 4.06 -11.36
N ALA A 50 -30.39 4.91 -12.12
CA ALA A 50 -29.86 6.21 -12.53
C ALA A 50 -29.66 7.16 -11.34
N GLN A 51 -30.53 7.09 -10.34
CA GLN A 51 -30.39 7.87 -9.10
C GLN A 51 -29.22 7.37 -8.26
N ALA A 52 -29.09 6.05 -8.06
CA ALA A 52 -27.97 5.45 -7.34
C ALA A 52 -26.63 5.77 -8.01
N GLU A 53 -26.56 5.70 -9.35
CA GLU A 53 -25.38 6.06 -10.12
C GLU A 53 -25.01 7.54 -9.95
N LYS A 54 -26.00 8.42 -9.93
CA LYS A 54 -25.77 9.85 -9.68
C LYS A 54 -25.24 10.11 -8.27
N GLU A 55 -25.74 9.40 -7.27
CA GLU A 55 -25.25 9.48 -5.89
C GLU A 55 -23.81 8.96 -5.79
N ARG A 56 -23.51 7.81 -6.42
CA ARG A 56 -22.17 7.24 -6.53
C ARG A 56 -21.17 8.23 -7.11
N LEU A 57 -21.45 8.79 -8.28
CA LEU A 57 -20.60 9.80 -8.94
C LEU A 57 -20.42 11.05 -8.08
N SER A 58 -21.44 11.46 -7.33
CA SER A 58 -21.35 12.60 -6.42
C SER A 58 -20.41 12.31 -5.25
N MET A 59 -20.43 11.10 -4.68
CA MET A 59 -19.54 10.69 -3.60
C MET A 59 -18.09 10.60 -4.09
N GLN A 60 -17.85 9.96 -5.23
CA GLN A 60 -16.52 9.88 -5.83
C GLN A 60 -15.93 11.26 -6.10
N LYS A 61 -16.74 12.19 -6.62
CA LYS A 61 -16.30 13.57 -6.86
C LYS A 61 -15.95 14.29 -5.55
N ALA A 62 -16.78 14.16 -4.52
CA ALA A 62 -16.51 14.78 -3.22
C ALA A 62 -15.23 14.21 -2.60
N ALA A 63 -15.04 12.90 -2.68
CA ALA A 63 -13.82 12.24 -2.22
C ALA A 63 -12.58 12.65 -3.03
N ALA A 64 -12.70 12.90 -4.33
CA ALA A 64 -11.60 13.43 -5.14
C ALA A 64 -11.22 14.87 -4.72
N GLU A 65 -12.20 15.72 -4.42
CA GLU A 65 -11.94 17.07 -3.89
C GLU A 65 -11.28 17.03 -2.51
N GLU A 66 -11.71 16.10 -1.64
CA GLU A 66 -11.11 15.84 -0.34
C GLU A 66 -9.69 15.27 -0.45
N LEU A 67 -9.47 14.34 -1.38
CA LEU A 67 -8.18 13.73 -1.67
C LEU A 67 -7.12 14.74 -2.11
N GLU A 68 -7.48 15.69 -2.97
CA GLU A 68 -6.60 16.81 -3.33
C GLU A 68 -6.25 17.66 -2.10
N GLY A 69 -7.16 17.70 -1.13
CA GLY A 69 -6.91 18.24 0.20
C GLY A 69 -5.85 17.47 0.99
N TYR A 70 -5.51 16.23 0.67
CA TYR A 70 -4.44 15.48 1.35
C TYR A 70 -3.10 15.48 0.61
N ARG A 71 -3.07 15.89 -0.66
CA ARG A 71 -1.85 15.85 -1.47
C ARG A 71 -0.88 16.96 -1.10
N TRP A 72 0.41 16.61 -1.06
CA TRP A 72 1.49 17.57 -0.96
C TRP A 72 1.52 18.50 -2.18
N PRO A 73 1.76 19.81 -2.00
CA PRO A 73 1.97 20.69 -3.13
C PRO A 73 3.24 20.25 -3.87
N ARG A 74 3.14 20.12 -5.19
CA ARG A 74 4.31 19.85 -6.02
C ARG A 74 5.08 21.14 -6.24
N GLU A 75 6.12 21.35 -5.45
CA GLU A 75 6.99 22.52 -5.56
C GLU A 75 8.29 22.14 -6.28
N SER A 76 8.73 23.00 -7.22
CA SER A 76 10.01 22.82 -7.88
C SER A 76 10.93 24.03 -7.73
N VAL A 77 12.22 23.73 -7.61
CA VAL A 77 13.29 24.72 -7.47
C VAL A 77 14.40 24.40 -8.46
N TRP A 78 14.98 25.43 -9.06
CA TRP A 78 16.13 25.30 -9.94
C TRP A 78 17.41 25.52 -9.16
N LYS A 79 18.35 24.58 -9.26
CA LYS A 79 19.67 24.66 -8.61
C LYS A 79 20.76 24.50 -9.65
N THR A 80 21.88 25.19 -9.45
CA THR A 80 23.08 25.00 -10.26
C THR A 80 23.98 23.95 -9.62
N ILE A 81 24.16 22.81 -10.28
CA ILE A 81 25.05 21.73 -9.88
C ILE A 81 26.14 21.60 -10.95
N MET A 82 27.41 21.60 -10.54
CA MET A 82 28.55 21.51 -11.47
C MET A 82 28.55 22.56 -12.62
N GLY A 83 27.83 23.68 -12.46
CA GLY A 83 27.70 24.72 -13.47
C GLY A 83 26.50 24.56 -14.43
N GLU A 84 25.71 23.51 -14.27
CA GLU A 84 24.48 23.26 -15.03
C GLU A 84 23.25 23.52 -14.17
N GLU A 85 22.21 24.14 -14.75
CA GLU A 85 20.94 24.34 -14.07
C GLU A 85 20.06 23.10 -14.18
N MET A 86 19.54 22.67 -13.04
CA MET A 86 18.78 21.44 -12.89
C MET A 86 17.54 21.68 -12.03
N GLU A 87 16.44 21.03 -12.40
CA GLU A 87 15.20 21.07 -11.62
C GLU A 87 15.26 20.07 -10.47
N PHE A 88 14.87 20.51 -9.29
CA PHE A 88 14.62 19.68 -8.12
C PHE A 88 13.16 19.83 -7.69
N ILE A 89 12.57 18.73 -7.25
CA ILE A 89 11.23 18.68 -6.65
C ILE A 89 11.40 18.66 -5.14
N LEU A 90 10.59 19.44 -4.42
CA LEU A 90 10.47 19.32 -2.97
C LEU A 90 9.67 18.06 -2.66
N TYR A 91 10.33 17.07 -2.06
CA TYR A 91 9.69 15.88 -1.52
C TYR A 91 9.34 16.11 -0.06
N HIS A 92 8.12 15.72 0.31
CA HIS A 92 7.59 15.81 1.66
C HIS A 92 7.52 14.41 2.25
N GLY A 93 8.39 14.15 3.22
CA GLY A 93 8.23 13.01 4.12
C GLY A 93 7.48 13.44 5.38
N ASN A 94 7.12 12.48 6.22
CA ASN A 94 6.42 12.79 7.44
C ASN A 94 7.34 13.49 8.45
N GLY A 95 7.16 14.80 8.63
CA GLY A 95 7.99 15.61 9.53
C GLY A 95 9.34 16.06 8.97
N TRP A 96 9.60 15.81 7.69
CA TRP A 96 10.80 16.25 7.01
C TRP A 96 10.58 16.57 5.52
N THR A 97 11.49 17.35 4.96
CA THR A 97 11.52 17.65 3.53
C THR A 97 12.92 17.47 2.96
N ILE A 98 13.00 17.17 1.65
CA ILE A 98 14.25 17.10 0.89
C ILE A 98 14.01 17.56 -0.54
N HIS A 99 15.02 18.13 -1.19
CA HIS A 99 14.97 18.38 -2.62
C HIS A 99 15.56 17.21 -3.39
N VAL A 100 14.78 16.60 -4.27
CA VAL A 100 15.18 15.47 -5.12
C VAL A 100 15.32 15.95 -6.57
N PRO A 101 16.37 15.57 -7.32
CA PRO A 101 16.46 15.90 -8.74
C PRO A 101 15.22 15.39 -9.47
N ALA A 102 14.57 16.23 -10.28
CA ALA A 102 13.32 15.88 -10.96
C ALA A 102 13.45 14.67 -11.92
N ALA A 103 14.67 14.35 -12.33
CA ALA A 103 14.98 13.22 -13.20
C ALA A 103 15.17 11.90 -12.45
N TRP A 104 15.31 11.91 -11.11
CA TRP A 104 15.48 10.69 -10.32
C TRP A 104 14.11 10.07 -10.03
N GLU A 105 14.04 8.75 -10.13
CA GLU A 105 12.80 8.00 -9.96
C GLU A 105 12.69 7.50 -8.52
N GLU A 106 11.53 7.71 -7.89
CA GLU A 106 11.24 7.11 -6.58
C GLU A 106 10.90 5.64 -6.75
N THR A 107 11.75 4.76 -6.20
CA THR A 107 11.58 3.30 -6.29
C THR A 107 10.87 2.72 -5.07
N ASN A 108 10.95 3.43 -3.94
CA ASN A 108 10.19 3.18 -2.73
C ASN A 108 10.06 4.51 -1.97
N ALA A 109 9.10 4.63 -1.04
CA ALA A 109 8.91 5.86 -0.28
C ALA A 109 10.22 6.31 0.39
N GLY A 110 10.68 7.51 0.03
CA GLY A 110 11.94 8.06 0.54
C GLY A 110 13.21 7.44 -0.08
N THR A 111 13.11 6.73 -1.21
CA THR A 111 14.24 6.11 -1.93
C THR A 111 14.19 6.46 -3.41
N TRP A 112 15.28 7.01 -3.94
CA TRP A 112 15.37 7.46 -5.32
C TRP A 112 16.59 6.91 -6.04
N ASP A 113 16.39 6.49 -7.29
CA ASP A 113 17.44 6.01 -8.18
C ASP A 113 17.74 7.04 -9.27
N ALA A 114 19.04 7.22 -9.55
CA ALA A 114 19.48 7.99 -10.70
C ALA A 114 19.12 7.27 -12.01
N PRO A 115 18.89 8.00 -13.12
CA PRO A 115 18.62 7.40 -14.43
C PRO A 115 19.69 6.43 -14.95
N SER A 116 20.92 6.51 -14.43
CA SER A 116 22.01 5.58 -14.76
C SER A 116 21.92 4.24 -14.03
N HIS A 117 21.12 4.17 -12.96
CA HIS A 117 21.11 3.11 -11.94
C HIS A 117 22.47 2.84 -11.26
N CYS A 118 23.41 3.78 -11.38
CA CYS A 118 24.72 3.72 -10.74
C CYS A 118 24.77 4.46 -9.40
N ALA A 119 23.73 5.24 -9.09
CA ALA A 119 23.58 5.97 -7.84
C ALA A 119 22.15 5.89 -7.32
N SER A 120 22.00 5.77 -6.01
CA SER A 120 20.70 5.92 -5.34
C SER A 120 20.85 6.68 -4.02
N PHE A 121 19.74 7.21 -3.52
CA PHE A 121 19.67 7.94 -2.28
C PHE A 121 18.43 7.49 -1.52
N SER A 122 18.57 7.15 -0.25
CA SER A 122 17.41 6.88 0.61
C SER A 122 17.47 7.64 1.93
N VAL A 123 16.30 7.98 2.45
CA VAL A 123 16.07 8.49 3.80
C VAL A 123 15.23 7.46 4.54
N SER A 124 15.68 7.05 5.72
CA SER A 124 14.92 6.15 6.61
C SER A 124 14.92 6.71 8.03
N LYS A 125 13.78 6.62 8.72
CA LYS A 125 13.70 6.99 10.14
C LYS A 125 14.19 5.79 10.97
N GLN A 126 15.19 6.01 11.81
CA GLN A 126 15.80 5.03 12.68
C GLN A 126 15.48 5.36 14.14
N PHE A 127 14.96 4.38 14.87
CA PHE A 127 14.80 4.47 16.32
C PHE A 127 16.04 3.87 16.99
N LEU A 128 16.76 4.70 17.71
CA LEU A 128 17.98 4.30 18.38
C LEU A 128 17.65 4.02 19.84
N GLY A 129 17.60 2.74 20.21
CA GLY A 129 17.49 2.31 21.61
C GLY A 129 18.70 2.72 22.48
N VAL A 130 19.66 3.41 21.89
CA VAL A 130 20.81 4.04 22.52
C VAL A 130 20.77 5.49 22.08
N ASN A 131 20.85 6.45 23.01
CA ASN A 131 20.85 7.90 22.80
C ASN A 131 22.08 8.41 22.00
N ASN A 132 22.64 7.59 21.12
CA ASN A 132 23.91 7.77 20.48
C ASN A 132 23.97 6.98 19.15
N PRO A 133 23.64 7.62 18.01
CA PRO A 133 23.84 7.07 16.66
C PRO A 133 25.25 6.52 16.45
N LYS A 134 26.24 7.15 17.11
CA LYS A 134 27.65 6.74 17.10
C LYS A 134 27.86 5.33 17.61
N TRP A 135 27.18 4.99 18.70
CA TRP A 135 27.28 3.69 19.32
C TRP A 135 26.52 2.61 18.55
N TYR A 136 25.33 2.94 18.04
CA TYR A 136 24.53 2.03 17.21
C TYR A 136 25.32 1.56 15.98
N ARG A 137 25.93 2.48 15.23
CA ARG A 137 26.73 2.10 14.06
C ARG A 137 28.06 1.43 14.40
N ALA A 138 28.72 1.81 15.50
CA ALA A 138 29.88 1.06 15.99
C ALA A 138 29.55 -0.40 16.31
N GLN A 139 28.32 -0.70 16.78
CA GLN A 139 27.86 -2.08 16.98
C GLN A 139 27.61 -2.83 15.66
N GLN A 140 27.17 -2.13 14.61
CA GLN A 140 26.98 -2.70 13.27
C GLN A 140 28.29 -2.90 12.50
N GLY A 141 29.44 -2.53 13.07
CA GLY A 141 30.75 -2.75 12.47
C GLY A 141 31.30 -1.57 11.66
N ALA A 142 30.68 -0.40 11.74
CA ALA A 142 31.16 0.82 11.09
C ALA A 142 32.24 1.53 11.93
N TRP A 143 33.37 1.89 11.33
CA TRP A 143 34.54 2.44 12.04
C TRP A 143 35.21 3.64 11.37
N LYS A 144 34.52 4.73 10.97
CA LYS A 144 35.23 6.01 10.72
C LYS A 144 34.43 7.33 10.63
N TYR A 145 34.85 8.29 11.48
CA TYR A 145 35.01 9.77 11.37
C TYR A 145 33.89 10.78 11.04
N GLU A 146 34.11 11.97 11.62
CA GLU A 146 33.37 13.23 11.51
C GLU A 146 33.52 13.86 10.11
N THR A 147 32.41 14.31 9.49
CA THR A 147 32.45 15.11 8.25
C THR A 147 32.69 16.58 8.58
N ASN A 148 32.65 17.46 7.57
CA ASN A 148 32.71 18.92 7.76
C ASN A 148 31.35 19.62 7.50
N TYR A 149 30.27 18.87 7.29
CA TYR A 149 28.94 19.46 7.06
C TYR A 149 28.39 20.08 8.34
N GLU A 150 27.76 21.26 8.23
CA GLU A 150 27.14 21.90 9.39
C GLU A 150 25.93 21.07 9.91
N PRO A 151 25.60 21.13 11.22
CA PRO A 151 24.43 20.46 11.79
C PRO A 151 23.12 20.74 11.00
N PRO A 152 22.13 19.83 11.00
CA PRO A 152 21.86 18.85 12.07
C PRO A 152 22.60 17.51 11.94
N PHE A 153 23.38 17.27 10.89
CA PHE A 153 23.92 15.93 10.65
C PHE A 153 24.97 15.48 11.69
N ASP A 154 24.72 14.32 12.31
CA ASP A 154 25.68 13.57 13.13
C ASP A 154 26.32 12.45 12.28
N TYR A 155 27.64 12.34 12.33
CA TYR A 155 28.43 11.61 11.31
C TYR A 155 28.64 10.12 11.58
N TYR A 156 28.19 9.22 10.69
CA TYR A 156 28.68 7.82 10.61
C TYR A 156 28.81 7.35 9.18
N TYR A 157 30.02 7.48 8.62
CA TYR A 157 30.40 6.76 7.41
C TYR A 157 30.82 5.32 7.75
N ASP A 158 30.36 4.36 6.94
CA ASP A 158 30.77 2.96 6.99
C ASP A 158 31.64 2.68 5.75
N ASP A 159 32.81 2.09 5.95
CA ASP A 159 33.67 1.56 4.90
C ASP A 159 33.94 0.06 5.07
N ASP A 160 33.02 -0.68 5.73
CA ASP A 160 33.19 -2.10 6.03
C ASP A 160 34.55 -2.40 6.72
N GLY A 161 35.06 -1.44 7.51
CA GLY A 161 36.36 -1.56 8.19
C GLY A 161 37.59 -1.27 7.32
N GLY A 162 37.47 -0.36 6.36
CA GLY A 162 38.54 0.05 5.42
C GLY A 162 38.55 -0.74 4.11
N TYR A 163 37.47 -1.46 3.82
CA TYR A 163 37.30 -2.19 2.59
C TYR A 163 36.92 -1.22 1.47
N THR A 164 37.71 -1.21 0.39
CA THR A 164 37.31 -0.56 -0.86
C THR A 164 36.73 -1.63 -1.78
N PRO A 165 35.43 -1.60 -2.09
CA PRO A 165 34.84 -2.55 -3.02
C PRO A 165 35.52 -2.51 -4.39
N PRO A 166 35.56 -3.64 -5.14
CA PRO A 166 36.12 -3.65 -6.48
C PRO A 166 35.24 -2.85 -7.45
N ALA A 167 35.82 -2.47 -8.60
CA ALA A 167 35.08 -1.76 -9.65
C ALA A 167 33.84 -2.56 -10.09
N GLY A 168 32.71 -1.87 -10.26
CA GLY A 168 31.41 -2.45 -10.57
C GLY A 168 30.64 -2.99 -9.35
N SER A 169 31.21 -2.92 -8.13
CA SER A 169 30.48 -3.23 -6.90
C SER A 169 29.76 -2.00 -6.35
N ALA A 170 28.65 -2.25 -5.65
CA ALA A 170 27.98 -1.22 -4.86
C ALA A 170 28.86 -0.84 -3.66
N ASP A 171 28.84 0.46 -3.35
CA ASP A 171 29.49 1.10 -2.21
C ASP A 171 28.47 2.03 -1.55
N TYR A 172 28.43 2.04 -0.22
CA TYR A 172 27.35 2.70 0.54
C TYR A 172 27.93 3.71 1.52
N ILE A 173 27.40 4.92 1.50
CA ILE A 173 27.79 6.02 2.37
C ILE A 173 26.59 6.38 3.24
N TYR A 174 26.77 6.36 4.56
CA TYR A 174 25.69 6.64 5.50
C TYR A 174 25.86 8.01 6.17
N PHE A 175 24.75 8.70 6.43
CA PHE A 175 24.69 9.91 7.26
C PHE A 175 23.53 9.81 8.24
N PHE A 176 23.59 10.56 9.34
CA PHE A 176 22.52 10.59 10.33
C PHE A 176 22.11 12.02 10.64
N ALA A 177 20.83 12.28 10.85
CA ALA A 177 20.33 13.52 11.45
C ALA A 177 19.53 13.13 12.70
N PRO A 178 19.90 13.58 13.91
CA PRO A 178 19.17 13.27 15.12
C PRO A 178 17.78 13.91 15.08
N ASP A 179 16.80 13.18 15.60
CA ASP A 179 15.42 13.63 15.78
C ASP A 179 14.99 13.30 17.23
N GLY A 180 15.06 14.31 18.09
CA GLY A 180 14.84 14.12 19.53
C GLY A 180 15.92 13.28 20.23
N GLU A 181 15.54 12.57 21.28
CA GLU A 181 16.48 11.83 22.15
C GLU A 181 16.77 10.39 21.69
N ASN A 182 15.81 9.75 21.01
CA ASN A 182 15.84 8.32 20.71
C ASN A 182 15.55 8.01 19.23
N GLN A 183 15.55 9.03 18.36
CA GLN A 183 15.28 8.86 16.94
C GLN A 183 16.36 9.58 16.12
N SER A 184 16.54 9.15 14.88
CA SER A 184 17.41 9.79 13.90
C SER A 184 16.98 9.39 12.50
N TYR A 185 17.12 10.28 11.53
CA TYR A 185 17.06 9.91 10.13
C TYR A 185 18.41 9.38 9.67
N GLU A 186 18.43 8.24 9.00
CA GLU A 186 19.57 7.69 8.30
C GLU A 186 19.43 7.97 6.80
N PHE A 187 20.49 8.49 6.22
CA PHE A 187 20.63 8.71 4.79
C PHE A 187 21.57 7.65 4.23
N THR A 188 21.16 6.91 3.21
CA THR A 188 22.04 5.98 2.49
C THR A 188 22.26 6.48 1.08
N LEU A 189 23.52 6.78 0.75
CA LEU A 189 23.94 7.07 -0.61
C LEU A 189 24.61 5.82 -1.16
N GLN A 190 23.97 5.16 -2.11
CA GLN A 190 24.59 4.06 -2.84
C GLN A 190 25.31 4.60 -4.07
N THR A 191 26.47 4.07 -4.35
CA THR A 191 27.25 4.33 -5.57
C THR A 191 27.77 3.02 -6.14
N VAL A 192 28.02 2.95 -7.43
CA VAL A 192 28.78 1.87 -8.07
C VAL A 192 30.22 2.31 -8.31
N VAL A 193 31.18 1.57 -7.77
CA VAL A 193 32.61 1.91 -7.80
C VAL A 193 33.12 1.96 -9.23
N GLY A 194 33.61 3.15 -9.64
CA GLY A 194 34.17 3.39 -10.97
C GLY A 194 33.13 3.69 -12.07
N GLU A 195 31.84 3.61 -11.76
CA GLU A 195 30.75 3.86 -12.72
C GLU A 195 29.93 5.10 -12.37
N THR A 196 29.76 5.38 -11.07
CA THR A 196 29.06 6.58 -10.60
C THR A 196 29.79 7.85 -11.03
N SER A 197 29.09 8.74 -11.71
CA SER A 197 29.63 10.02 -12.17
C SER A 197 29.87 11.00 -11.01
N GLU A 198 30.72 12.00 -11.25
CA GLU A 198 30.92 13.08 -10.28
C GLU A 198 29.66 13.93 -10.12
N GLU A 199 28.91 14.12 -11.21
CA GLU A 199 27.63 14.83 -11.20
C GLU A 199 26.63 14.14 -10.25
N GLU A 200 26.46 12.82 -10.34
CA GLU A 200 25.55 12.07 -9.47
C GLU A 200 25.95 12.16 -7.99
N LYS A 201 27.25 12.14 -7.69
CA LYS A 201 27.74 12.35 -6.32
C LYS A 201 27.40 13.75 -5.82
N CYS A 202 27.59 14.79 -6.65
CA CYS A 202 27.19 16.14 -6.31
C CYS A 202 25.66 16.28 -6.15
N LEU A 203 24.86 15.52 -6.91
CA LEU A 203 23.41 15.47 -6.74
C LEU A 203 23.02 14.82 -5.41
N GLN A 204 23.61 13.68 -5.06
CA GLN A 204 23.40 13.03 -3.76
C GLN A 204 23.78 13.96 -2.60
N GLU A 205 24.91 14.67 -2.71
CA GLU A 205 25.32 15.67 -1.73
C GLU A 205 24.31 16.83 -1.65
N ALA A 206 23.84 17.34 -2.79
CA ALA A 206 22.85 18.42 -2.82
C ALA A 206 21.48 17.98 -2.25
N MET A 207 21.10 16.72 -2.43
CA MET A 207 19.94 16.12 -1.78
C MET A 207 20.15 16.11 -0.26
N LEU A 208 21.24 15.50 0.22
CA LEU A 208 21.60 15.41 1.64
C LEU A 208 21.55 16.79 2.32
N LEU A 209 22.24 17.78 1.75
CA LEU A 209 22.34 19.14 2.31
C LEU A 209 21.04 19.93 2.27
N SER A 210 20.05 19.43 1.53
CA SER A 210 18.74 20.06 1.44
C SER A 210 17.72 19.50 2.42
N PHE A 211 18.06 18.41 3.11
CA PHE A 211 17.20 17.80 4.12
C PHE A 211 16.92 18.78 5.26
N ARG A 212 15.66 18.82 5.70
CA ARG A 212 15.21 19.59 6.85
C ARG A 212 14.18 18.82 7.63
N LEU A 213 14.31 18.84 8.96
CA LEU A 213 13.18 18.58 9.85
C LEU A 213 12.17 19.72 9.66
N ASP A 214 10.96 19.34 9.35
CA ASP A 214 9.87 20.27 9.07
C ASP A 214 8.58 19.70 9.63
N GLU A 215 8.27 20.07 10.87
CA GLU A 215 7.01 19.69 11.53
C GLU A 215 5.78 20.16 10.75
N SER A 216 5.91 21.16 9.86
CA SER A 216 4.81 21.57 8.99
C SER A 216 4.59 20.62 7.80
N SER A 217 5.55 19.75 7.50
CA SER A 217 5.40 18.64 6.55
C SER A 217 4.70 17.42 7.14
N HIS A 218 4.12 17.51 8.34
CA HIS A 218 3.19 16.50 8.84
C HIS A 218 1.78 16.60 8.25
N VAL A 219 1.44 17.70 7.59
CA VAL A 219 0.09 17.95 7.12
C VAL A 219 -0.17 17.43 5.69
N LEU A 220 -0.58 16.17 5.55
CA LEU A 220 -1.57 15.84 4.51
C LEU A 220 -2.71 16.85 4.71
N ASN A 221 -2.91 17.79 3.79
CA ASN A 221 -3.53 19.14 3.93
C ASN A 221 -4.94 19.26 4.62
N ALA A 222 -5.04 18.81 5.87
CA ALA A 222 -6.18 18.97 6.78
C ALA A 222 -5.79 19.77 8.04
N GLU A 223 -6.71 20.58 8.58
CA GLU A 223 -6.45 21.58 9.64
C GLU A 223 -5.97 21.01 11.00
N ALA A 224 -5.98 19.70 11.20
CA ALA A 224 -5.41 19.03 12.37
C ALA A 224 -4.80 17.67 12.00
N TYR A 225 -3.47 17.63 11.86
CA TYR A 225 -2.75 16.36 11.69
C TYR A 225 -2.82 15.52 12.96
N THR A 226 -3.14 14.23 12.80
CA THR A 226 -3.10 13.22 13.85
C THR A 226 -2.47 11.96 13.24
N SER A 227 -1.24 11.64 13.66
CA SER A 227 -0.47 10.48 13.21
C SER A 227 -1.31 9.20 13.13
N GLY A 228 -1.24 8.53 11.98
CA GLY A 228 -2.00 7.34 11.60
C GLY A 228 -3.46 7.63 11.22
N ARG A 229 -4.12 8.56 11.93
CA ARG A 229 -5.52 8.92 11.64
C ARG A 229 -5.64 9.71 10.35
N THR A 230 -4.77 10.70 10.14
CA THR A 230 -4.79 11.52 8.93
C THR A 230 -4.47 10.67 7.70
N GLU A 231 -3.53 9.74 7.80
CA GLU A 231 -3.20 8.77 6.75
C GLU A 231 -4.37 7.85 6.44
N TRP A 232 -5.09 7.36 7.47
CA TRP A 232 -6.30 6.58 7.26
C TRP A 232 -7.38 7.37 6.53
N ASP A 233 -7.70 8.58 6.99
CA ASP A 233 -8.73 9.41 6.37
C ASP A 233 -8.35 9.75 4.91
N ALA A 234 -7.07 10.05 4.64
CA ALA A 234 -6.54 10.27 3.31
C ALA A 234 -6.64 9.02 2.42
N ALA A 235 -6.34 7.84 2.97
CA ALA A 235 -6.49 6.57 2.26
C ALA A 235 -7.95 6.30 1.92
N VAL A 236 -8.89 6.48 2.85
CA VAL A 236 -10.34 6.29 2.59
C VAL A 236 -10.83 7.22 1.48
N ALA A 237 -10.42 8.49 1.49
CA ALA A 237 -10.72 9.42 0.40
C ALA A 237 -10.16 8.90 -0.94
N GLY A 238 -8.93 8.37 -0.95
CA GLY A 238 -8.30 7.76 -2.13
C GLY A 238 -8.98 6.46 -2.60
N LEU A 239 -9.45 5.62 -1.69
CA LEU A 239 -10.23 4.42 -2.02
C LEU A 239 -11.54 4.81 -2.70
N MET A 240 -12.21 5.87 -2.26
CA MET A 240 -13.47 6.35 -2.82
C MET A 240 -13.29 7.09 -4.16
N ALA A 241 -12.29 7.97 -4.26
CA ALA A 241 -12.06 8.82 -5.44
C ALA A 241 -11.78 8.00 -6.71
N ASP A 242 -12.48 8.28 -7.80
CA ASP A 242 -12.26 7.59 -9.09
C ASP A 242 -10.94 7.98 -9.77
N THR A 243 -10.40 9.15 -9.42
CA THR A 243 -9.12 9.68 -9.93
C THR A 243 -7.89 8.98 -9.37
N GLN A 244 -8.02 8.30 -8.23
CA GLN A 244 -6.90 7.66 -7.55
C GLN A 244 -6.76 6.21 -7.98
N GLN A 245 -5.64 5.86 -8.62
CA GLN A 245 -5.30 4.47 -8.88
C GLN A 245 -5.04 3.71 -7.58
N LEU A 246 -5.36 2.43 -7.57
CA LEU A 246 -4.95 1.49 -6.54
C LEU A 246 -4.76 0.11 -7.15
N TRP A 247 -4.22 -0.81 -6.36
CA TRP A 247 -4.29 -2.25 -6.65
C TRP A 247 -4.22 -3.02 -5.33
N PHE A 248 -4.69 -4.27 -5.38
CA PHE A 248 -4.48 -5.23 -4.33
C PHE A 248 -3.18 -5.98 -4.53
N SER A 249 -2.56 -6.43 -3.45
CA SER A 249 -1.50 -7.45 -3.48
C SER A 249 -1.74 -8.46 -2.37
N TRP A 250 -1.89 -9.72 -2.74
CA TRP A 250 -2.04 -10.80 -1.77
C TRP A 250 -1.36 -12.08 -2.26
N TYR A 251 -0.47 -12.63 -1.43
CA TYR A 251 0.09 -13.95 -1.65
C TYR A 251 -0.64 -14.96 -0.76
N HIS A 252 -1.37 -15.88 -1.37
CA HIS A 252 -2.15 -16.87 -0.62
C HIS A 252 -2.05 -18.24 -1.27
N ASP A 253 -1.76 -19.27 -0.46
CA ASP A 253 -1.67 -20.66 -0.88
C ASP A 253 -0.81 -20.89 -2.14
N GLY A 254 0.31 -20.16 -2.24
CA GLY A 254 1.24 -20.27 -3.35
C GLY A 254 0.86 -19.48 -4.61
N THR A 255 -0.24 -18.74 -4.57
CA THR A 255 -0.75 -17.92 -5.68
C THR A 255 -0.62 -16.43 -5.33
N TYR A 256 -0.13 -15.64 -6.28
CA TYR A 256 -0.08 -14.19 -6.17
C TYR A 256 -1.31 -13.58 -6.88
N ILE A 257 -2.06 -12.74 -6.18
CA ILE A 257 -3.31 -12.13 -6.62
C ILE A 257 -3.13 -10.61 -6.60
N GLU A 258 -3.35 -9.95 -7.75
CA GLU A 258 -3.10 -8.51 -7.93
C GLU A 258 -4.13 -7.85 -8.87
N PRO A 259 -5.41 -7.75 -8.50
CA PRO A 259 -6.39 -6.98 -9.25
C PRO A 259 -6.27 -5.47 -8.99
N ASP A 260 -6.72 -4.65 -9.95
CA ASP A 260 -6.74 -3.18 -9.90
C ASP A 260 -7.64 -2.61 -8.78
N GLY A 261 -8.53 -3.43 -8.22
CA GLY A 261 -9.38 -3.09 -7.08
C GLY A 261 -10.51 -2.09 -7.33
N LYS A 262 -10.56 -1.44 -8.50
CA LYS A 262 -11.67 -0.59 -8.95
C LYS A 262 -12.27 -1.05 -10.28
N GLY A 263 -12.05 -2.31 -10.64
CA GLY A 263 -12.58 -2.89 -11.87
C GLY A 263 -14.09 -3.10 -11.78
N ASP A 264 -14.59 -3.56 -10.63
CA ASP A 264 -16.01 -3.74 -10.35
C ASP A 264 -16.68 -2.38 -10.11
N PRO A 265 -17.71 -2.00 -10.90
CA PRO A 265 -18.46 -0.75 -10.68
C PRO A 265 -19.05 -0.60 -9.27
N ASP A 266 -19.29 -1.71 -8.56
CA ASP A 266 -19.85 -1.74 -7.22
C ASP A 266 -18.79 -1.60 -6.12
N TYR A 267 -17.50 -1.36 -6.46
CA TYR A 267 -16.40 -1.19 -5.50
C TYR A 267 -16.71 -0.15 -4.40
N VAL A 268 -17.48 0.90 -4.75
CA VAL A 268 -17.88 1.98 -3.82
C VAL A 268 -18.62 1.42 -2.60
N SER A 269 -19.42 0.37 -2.76
CA SER A 269 -20.13 -0.26 -1.66
C SER A 269 -19.19 -0.92 -0.64
N TYR A 270 -18.06 -1.48 -1.11
CA TYR A 270 -17.03 -2.05 -0.24
C TYR A 270 -16.27 -0.95 0.51
N VAL A 271 -15.95 0.16 -0.16
CA VAL A 271 -15.31 1.32 0.49
C VAL A 271 -16.23 1.92 1.56
N MET A 272 -17.53 2.09 1.27
CA MET A 272 -18.50 2.55 2.27
C MET A 272 -18.61 1.59 3.47
N ALA A 273 -18.48 0.27 3.24
CA ALA A 273 -18.47 -0.69 4.34
C ALA A 273 -17.24 -0.55 5.24
N LEU A 274 -16.13 0.02 4.77
CA LEU A 274 -14.96 0.32 5.60
C LEU A 274 -15.23 1.50 6.57
N GLU A 275 -16.11 2.44 6.21
CA GLU A 275 -16.49 3.57 7.07
C GLU A 275 -17.24 3.11 8.34
N ASP A 276 -17.82 1.90 8.33
CA ASP A 276 -18.47 1.31 9.49
C ASP A 276 -17.48 0.84 10.57
N TYR A 277 -16.18 0.82 10.25
CA TYR A 277 -15.11 0.47 11.19
C TYR A 277 -14.50 1.73 11.79
N CYS A 278 -14.60 1.82 13.12
CA CYS A 278 -14.03 2.91 13.89
C CYS A 278 -12.61 2.53 14.33
N PRO A 279 -11.57 3.25 13.87
CA PRO A 279 -10.23 3.05 14.41
C PRO A 279 -10.16 3.48 15.88
N GLU A 280 -9.51 2.66 16.69
CA GLU A 280 -9.02 3.05 18.01
C GLU A 280 -7.82 4.02 17.87
N ALA A 281 -7.09 4.25 18.97
CA ALA A 281 -5.91 5.10 18.92
C ALA A 281 -4.82 4.47 18.03
N PHE A 282 -4.29 5.27 17.11
CA PHE A 282 -3.14 4.89 16.31
C PHE A 282 -1.88 4.86 17.17
N THR A 283 -1.09 3.82 16.95
CA THR A 283 0.23 3.63 17.55
C THR A 283 1.24 3.60 16.42
N GLU A 284 2.19 4.53 16.43
CA GLU A 284 3.37 4.46 15.56
C GLU A 284 4.26 3.31 16.06
N THR A 285 4.64 2.41 15.16
CA THR A 285 5.60 1.32 15.45
C THR A 285 6.74 1.34 14.44
N PHE A 286 7.66 0.38 14.55
CA PHE A 286 8.95 0.43 13.86
C PHE A 286 9.20 -0.87 13.10
N PHE A 287 9.78 -0.80 11.90
CA PHE A 287 10.31 -1.96 11.15
C PHE A 287 9.33 -3.13 10.93
N GLY A 288 8.06 -2.84 10.68
CA GLY A 288 7.00 -3.83 10.55
C GLY A 288 6.54 -4.44 11.87
N GLU A 289 7.06 -3.96 13.01
CA GLU A 289 6.73 -4.54 14.32
C GLU A 289 5.31 -4.18 14.70
N LYS A 290 4.49 -5.21 14.89
CA LYS A 290 3.15 -5.03 15.43
C LYS A 290 3.20 -4.48 16.87
N PRO A 291 2.18 -3.71 17.29
CA PRO A 291 2.09 -3.21 18.66
C PRO A 291 2.16 -4.31 19.72
N GLU A 292 2.68 -3.96 20.90
CA GLU A 292 2.69 -4.86 22.05
C GLU A 292 1.25 -5.29 22.40
N GLY A 293 1.03 -6.61 22.48
CA GLY A 293 -0.30 -7.17 22.75
C GLY A 293 -1.19 -7.37 21.53
N ALA A 294 -0.74 -7.01 20.32
CA ALA A 294 -1.41 -7.45 19.09
C ALA A 294 -1.41 -8.99 19.02
N GLU A 295 -2.49 -9.57 18.48
CA GLU A 295 -2.62 -11.01 18.30
C GLU A 295 -1.53 -11.54 17.35
N THR A 296 -1.30 -12.85 17.33
CA THR A 296 -0.41 -13.44 16.33
C THR A 296 -1.04 -13.22 14.96
N LEU A 297 -0.35 -12.47 14.10
CA LEU A 297 -0.78 -12.24 12.73
C LEU A 297 -0.33 -13.47 11.93
N GLU A 298 -1.28 -14.25 11.43
CA GLU A 298 -1.01 -15.46 10.64
C GLU A 298 -1.23 -15.18 9.15
N GLY A 299 -0.28 -15.63 8.32
CA GLY A 299 -0.33 -15.50 6.86
C GLY A 299 0.09 -14.12 6.34
N ASP A 300 0.16 -14.02 5.01
CA ASP A 300 0.46 -12.75 4.35
C ASP A 300 -0.79 -11.86 4.32
N PRO A 301 -0.66 -10.57 4.66
CA PRO A 301 -1.79 -9.65 4.66
C PRO A 301 -2.28 -9.39 3.24
N ILE A 302 -3.56 -9.02 3.12
CA ILE A 302 -4.04 -8.33 1.92
C ILE A 302 -3.49 -6.91 1.99
N THR A 303 -2.78 -6.50 0.95
CA THR A 303 -2.26 -5.14 0.81
C THR A 303 -3.13 -4.36 -0.16
N LEU A 304 -3.57 -3.17 0.22
CA LEU A 304 -4.16 -2.17 -0.66
C LEU A 304 -3.15 -1.04 -0.87
N CYS A 305 -2.73 -0.84 -2.11
CA CYS A 305 -1.69 0.12 -2.49
C CYS A 305 -2.32 1.36 -3.14
N LEU A 306 -2.08 2.55 -2.60
CA LEU A 306 -2.44 3.84 -3.20
C LEU A 306 -1.17 4.54 -3.70
N PRO A 307 -0.67 4.21 -4.91
CA PRO A 307 0.63 4.64 -5.44
C PRO A 307 0.84 6.15 -5.43
N GLU A 308 -0.11 6.92 -5.94
CA GLU A 308 0.06 8.38 -6.09
C GLU A 308 0.12 9.10 -4.73
N MET A 309 -0.37 8.45 -3.67
CA MET A 309 -0.27 8.95 -2.30
C MET A 309 0.92 8.37 -1.55
N GLY A 310 1.54 7.31 -2.07
CA GLY A 310 2.52 6.53 -1.31
C GLY A 310 1.93 5.97 -0.01
N ILE A 311 0.67 5.51 -0.02
CA ILE A 311 0.03 4.87 1.14
C ILE A 311 -0.19 3.39 0.86
N TRP A 312 0.19 2.54 1.81
CA TRP A 312 -0.07 1.11 1.78
C TRP A 312 -0.86 0.71 3.03
N LEU A 313 -1.96 -0.01 2.83
CA LEU A 313 -2.80 -0.52 3.90
C LEU A 313 -2.68 -2.04 3.95
N TYR A 314 -2.35 -2.60 5.10
CA TYR A 314 -2.21 -4.04 5.31
C TYR A 314 -3.31 -4.55 6.23
N PHE A 315 -4.06 -5.53 5.75
CA PHE A 315 -5.17 -6.17 6.46
C PHE A 315 -4.80 -7.62 6.76
N TYR A 316 -4.84 -8.00 8.03
CA TYR A 316 -4.39 -9.30 8.50
C TYR A 316 -5.56 -10.24 8.76
N ASN A 317 -5.43 -11.49 8.33
CA ASN A 317 -6.45 -12.52 8.52
C ASN A 317 -6.74 -12.75 10.01
N ASN A 318 -8.01 -12.92 10.35
CA ASN A 318 -8.50 -13.11 11.73
C ASN A 318 -8.06 -12.02 12.72
N SER A 319 -7.78 -10.81 12.25
CA SER A 319 -7.28 -9.72 13.09
C SER A 319 -8.06 -8.43 12.86
N PRO A 320 -8.38 -7.66 13.92
CA PRO A 320 -8.92 -6.31 13.79
C PRO A 320 -7.82 -5.26 13.54
N TRP A 321 -6.55 -5.65 13.54
CA TRP A 321 -5.45 -4.72 13.34
C TRP A 321 -5.27 -4.40 11.86
N VAL A 322 -5.09 -3.11 11.58
CA VAL A 322 -4.66 -2.59 10.29
C VAL A 322 -3.31 -1.91 10.50
N HIS A 323 -2.40 -2.17 9.57
CA HIS A 323 -1.13 -1.47 9.46
C HIS A 323 -1.20 -0.52 8.27
N ILE A 324 -0.77 0.72 8.47
CA ILE A 324 -0.70 1.78 7.48
C ILE A 324 0.76 2.17 7.34
N TYR A 325 1.30 2.03 6.13
CA TYR A 325 2.61 2.55 5.79
C TYR A 325 2.45 3.78 4.90
N HIS A 326 3.11 4.88 5.28
CA HIS A 326 3.11 6.12 4.51
C HIS A 326 4.40 6.89 4.76
N ALA A 327 5.05 7.31 3.67
CA ALA A 327 6.26 8.16 3.72
C ALA A 327 7.39 7.61 4.63
N GLY A 328 7.55 6.29 4.71
CA GLY A 328 8.57 5.64 5.55
C GLY A 328 8.18 5.42 7.01
N GLU A 329 6.95 5.77 7.40
CA GLU A 329 6.42 5.56 8.74
C GLU A 329 5.33 4.50 8.77
N GLU A 330 5.18 3.88 9.94
CA GLU A 330 4.28 2.75 10.15
C GLU A 330 3.33 3.01 11.31
N TYR A 331 2.04 2.93 11.03
CA TYR A 331 0.98 3.20 11.99
C TYR A 331 0.06 2.00 12.11
N TRP A 332 -0.31 1.69 13.34
CA TRP A 332 -1.16 0.57 13.65
C TRP A 332 -2.37 1.02 14.46
N ALA A 333 -3.54 0.54 14.10
CA ALA A 333 -4.74 0.71 14.90
C ALA A 333 -5.61 -0.55 14.83
N ARG A 334 -6.42 -0.73 15.88
CA ARG A 334 -7.51 -1.69 15.88
C ARG A 334 -8.75 -1.05 15.28
N PHE A 335 -9.39 -1.75 14.38
CA PHE A 335 -10.60 -1.32 13.70
C PHE A 335 -11.78 -2.14 14.21
N CYS A 336 -12.67 -1.48 14.94
CA CYS A 336 -13.84 -2.10 15.54
C CYS A 336 -15.09 -1.66 14.77
N HIS A 337 -15.88 -2.62 14.29
CA HIS A 337 -17.13 -2.30 13.61
C HIS A 337 -18.14 -1.67 14.59
N LYS A 338 -18.80 -0.59 14.16
CA LYS A 338 -19.67 0.24 15.02
C LYS A 338 -20.85 -0.52 15.64
N ASP A 339 -21.39 -1.53 14.93
CA ASP A 339 -22.59 -2.26 15.31
C ASP A 339 -22.34 -3.74 15.68
N ASP A 340 -21.17 -4.30 15.31
CA ASP A 340 -20.90 -5.73 15.43
C ASP A 340 -19.41 -6.00 15.73
N PRO A 341 -19.02 -6.08 17.02
CA PRO A 341 -17.62 -6.23 17.42
C PRO A 341 -16.93 -7.49 16.90
N ASP A 342 -17.68 -8.51 16.47
CA ASP A 342 -17.11 -9.77 15.96
C ASP A 342 -16.78 -9.68 14.46
N LYS A 343 -17.26 -8.64 13.76
CA LYS A 343 -16.99 -8.43 12.34
C LYS A 343 -15.61 -7.81 12.15
N LEU A 344 -14.74 -8.48 11.39
CA LEU A 344 -13.38 -8.04 11.15
C LEU A 344 -13.29 -7.22 9.86
N ILE A 345 -12.40 -6.23 9.84
CA ILE A 345 -12.17 -5.38 8.67
C ILE A 345 -11.56 -6.18 7.51
N PHE A 346 -10.74 -7.17 7.83
CA PHE A 346 -10.18 -8.12 6.86
C PHE A 346 -11.26 -8.77 6.00
N ASP A 347 -12.36 -9.23 6.59
CA ASP A 347 -13.43 -9.93 5.87
C ASP A 347 -14.09 -9.03 4.82
N THR A 348 -14.25 -7.74 5.13
CA THR A 348 -14.81 -6.75 4.19
C THR A 348 -13.86 -6.51 3.01
N VAL A 349 -12.56 -6.38 3.29
CA VAL A 349 -11.53 -6.19 2.25
C VAL A 349 -11.34 -7.46 1.41
N HIS A 350 -11.40 -8.64 2.02
CA HIS A 350 -11.32 -9.91 1.31
C HIS A 350 -12.52 -10.11 0.38
N ALA A 351 -13.74 -9.77 0.83
CA ALA A 351 -14.93 -9.83 -0.02
C ALA A 351 -14.82 -8.90 -1.25
N TRP A 352 -14.21 -7.72 -1.07
CA TRP A 352 -13.90 -6.81 -2.17
C TRP A 352 -12.88 -7.43 -3.15
N LEU A 353 -11.78 -7.97 -2.62
CA LEU A 353 -10.75 -8.64 -3.42
C LEU A 353 -11.32 -9.81 -4.25
N GLU A 354 -12.21 -10.62 -3.66
CA GLU A 354 -12.88 -11.73 -4.34
C GLU A 354 -13.77 -11.23 -5.49
N ALA A 355 -14.56 -10.18 -5.25
CA ALA A 355 -15.41 -9.58 -6.27
C ALA A 355 -14.60 -9.06 -7.47
N GLU A 356 -13.53 -8.33 -7.18
CA GLU A 356 -12.59 -7.81 -8.18
C GLU A 356 -11.90 -8.93 -8.96
N SER A 357 -11.50 -10.01 -8.29
CA SER A 357 -10.89 -11.17 -8.94
C SER A 357 -11.87 -11.91 -9.86
N MET A 358 -13.14 -12.02 -9.46
CA MET A 358 -14.21 -12.57 -10.29
C MET A 358 -14.53 -11.67 -11.48
N TRP A 359 -14.51 -10.36 -11.28
CA TRP A 359 -14.72 -9.37 -12.33
C TRP A 359 -13.60 -9.43 -13.38
N ALA A 360 -12.34 -9.42 -12.95
CA ALA A 360 -11.17 -9.50 -13.82
C ALA A 360 -11.11 -10.79 -14.66
N THR A 361 -11.70 -11.88 -14.16
CA THR A 361 -11.76 -13.18 -14.86
C THR A 361 -13.05 -13.40 -15.64
N SER A 362 -14.03 -12.52 -15.50
CA SER A 362 -15.26 -12.58 -16.28
C SER A 362 -14.93 -12.23 -17.73
N PRO A 363 -15.35 -13.06 -18.71
CA PRO A 363 -15.17 -12.71 -20.11
C PRO A 363 -15.95 -11.42 -20.35
N ALA A 364 -15.22 -10.32 -20.60
CA ALA A 364 -15.79 -9.06 -21.05
C ALA A 364 -16.89 -9.39 -22.06
N GLU A 365 -18.11 -8.93 -21.80
CA GLU A 365 -19.24 -9.13 -22.69
C GLU A 365 -18.76 -8.95 -24.12
N ALA A 366 -18.83 -10.04 -24.88
CA ALA A 366 -18.39 -10.07 -26.25
C ALA A 366 -19.06 -8.92 -26.98
N SER A 367 -18.26 -7.90 -27.30
CA SER A 367 -18.44 -6.94 -28.38
C SER A 367 -19.89 -6.78 -28.82
N GLU A 368 -20.53 -5.70 -28.40
CA GLU A 368 -21.58 -5.12 -29.23
C GLU A 368 -21.05 -4.99 -30.68
N SER A 369 -21.91 -5.37 -31.63
CA SER A 369 -21.77 -5.33 -33.10
C SER A 369 -21.05 -6.50 -33.79
N GLY A 370 -21.84 -7.51 -34.16
CA GLY A 370 -21.36 -8.62 -34.98
C GLY A 370 -22.46 -9.51 -35.59
N ALA A 371 -23.57 -8.95 -36.08
CA ALA A 371 -24.44 -9.54 -37.10
C ALA A 371 -25.34 -8.49 -37.76
#